data_AF-A0AAV0TN16-F1
#
_entry.id   AF-A0AAV0TN16-F1
#
_cell.length_a   1.000
_cell.length_b   1.000
_cell.length_c   1.000
_cell.angle_alpha   90.00
_cell.angle_beta   90.00
_cell.angle_gamma   90.00
#
_symmetry.space_group_name_H-M   'P 1'
#
loop_
_entity.id
_entity.type
_entity.pdbx_description
1 polymer ?
#
loop_
_entity_poly.entity_id
_entity_poly.type
_entity_poly.pdbx_seq_one_letter_code
_entity_poly.pdbx_strand_id
1 'polypeptide(L)'
;MTSVAVSIRQRVVAFEAPLQERRTLRHLKRIVSSHTDVCASTNTTFTSYSSVAIAHAGVFQFLTFLLSSKGSAMYPDETQQLLKLLASITSTTAANGRCQVLATQTLEPKKQWEDASAHYFVAETRDRPRRWMYVLLTYRPQQLLPLYMASARRAVAFVNAVVALVTANAYVSTLGGGHFLCRHLNHSTLLAKLQIGISMGLQDPILESKCRVNLMYNALQLGKFKRAKRILRREELVAEQLQSDELRKVCHAASVYLDKMDRLHEKQLLVYRKDGHPATLHDNFYRQRIVRVTK
;
A
#
# COMPACT_ATOMS: atom_id res chain seq x y z
N MET A 1 -26.96 -38.74 11.25
CA MET A 1 -26.58 -37.98 12.44
C MET A 1 -26.25 -36.59 11.97
N THR A 2 -26.90 -35.55 12.49
CA THR A 2 -26.43 -34.19 12.23
C THR A 2 -25.43 -33.82 13.31
N SER A 3 -24.22 -33.48 12.91
CA SER A 3 -23.16 -33.07 13.81
C SER A 3 -22.88 -31.59 13.60
N VAL A 4 -22.92 -30.82 14.69
CA VAL A 4 -22.56 -29.40 14.70
C VAL A 4 -21.24 -29.26 15.44
N ALA A 5 -20.24 -28.77 14.74
CA ALA A 5 -18.94 -28.43 15.30
C ALA A 5 -18.78 -26.90 15.29
N VAL A 6 -18.70 -26.33 16.47
CA VAL A 6 -18.51 -24.90 16.70
C VAL A 6 -17.08 -24.68 17.17
N SER A 7 -16.42 -23.66 16.63
CA SER A 7 -15.16 -23.16 17.19
C SER A 7 -15.24 -21.69 17.48
N ILE A 8 -14.67 -21.32 18.62
CA ILE A 8 -14.63 -19.97 19.13
C ILE A 8 -13.17 -19.55 19.15
N ARG A 9 -12.81 -18.57 18.34
CA ARG A 9 -11.46 -18.01 18.38
C ARG A 9 -11.25 -17.21 19.65
N GLN A 10 -10.18 -17.51 20.36
CA GLN A 10 -9.84 -16.82 21.61
C GLN A 10 -9.28 -15.42 21.37
N ARG A 11 -8.66 -15.19 20.21
CA ARG A 11 -8.06 -13.90 19.86
C ARG A 11 -9.09 -12.99 19.22
N VAL A 12 -9.08 -11.71 19.62
CA VAL A 12 -9.85 -10.66 18.96
C VAL A 12 -9.42 -10.57 17.50
N VAL A 13 -10.34 -10.85 16.58
CA VAL A 13 -10.04 -10.79 15.15
C VAL A 13 -10.61 -9.48 14.63
N ALA A 14 -9.89 -8.41 14.92
CA ALA A 14 -10.22 -7.07 14.44
C ALA A 14 -10.29 -7.00 12.91
N PHE A 15 -9.36 -7.69 12.23
CA PHE A 15 -9.18 -7.62 10.78
C PHE A 15 -8.73 -8.97 10.23
N GLU A 16 -9.68 -9.84 9.85
CA GLU A 16 -9.37 -11.01 9.02
C GLU A 16 -9.86 -10.80 7.59
N ALA A 17 -9.00 -11.12 6.62
CA ALA A 17 -9.44 -11.21 5.24
C ALA A 17 -10.37 -12.43 5.05
N PRO A 18 -11.38 -12.39 4.17
CA PRO A 18 -12.27 -13.52 3.89
C PRO A 18 -11.53 -14.82 3.50
N LEU A 19 -10.35 -14.69 2.89
CA LEU A 19 -9.49 -15.83 2.55
C LEU A 19 -8.92 -16.54 3.78
N GLN A 20 -8.60 -15.81 4.85
CA GLN A 20 -8.10 -16.38 6.10
C GLN A 20 -9.23 -17.07 6.88
N GLU A 21 -10.46 -16.51 6.86
CA GLU A 21 -11.64 -17.18 7.43
C GLU A 21 -11.88 -18.55 6.80
N ARG A 22 -11.87 -18.63 5.46
CA ARG A 22 -12.04 -19.91 4.73
C ARG A 22 -10.93 -20.92 5.07
N ARG A 23 -9.69 -20.47 5.21
CA ARG A 23 -8.58 -21.34 5.65
C ARG A 23 -8.82 -21.87 7.06
N THR A 24 -9.32 -21.02 7.96
CA THR A 24 -9.64 -21.38 9.35
C THR A 24 -10.78 -22.40 9.42
N LEU A 25 -11.85 -22.22 8.65
CA LEU A 25 -12.95 -23.18 8.57
C LEU A 25 -12.51 -24.55 8.02
N ARG A 26 -11.57 -24.57 7.07
CA ARG A 26 -10.96 -25.83 6.59
C ARG A 26 -10.08 -26.47 7.66
N HIS A 27 -9.34 -25.67 8.42
CA HIS A 27 -8.50 -26.13 9.52
C HIS A 27 -9.35 -26.76 10.62
N LEU A 28 -10.44 -26.09 11.00
CA LEU A 28 -11.46 -26.60 11.92
C LEU A 28 -11.97 -27.97 11.51
N LYS A 29 -12.40 -28.13 10.25
CA LYS A 29 -12.85 -29.44 9.76
C LYS A 29 -11.81 -30.52 9.98
N ARG A 30 -10.53 -30.25 9.68
CA ARG A 30 -9.44 -31.22 9.85
C ARG A 30 -9.25 -31.61 11.32
N ILE A 31 -9.23 -30.63 12.23
CA ILE A 31 -9.10 -30.87 13.68
C ILE A 31 -10.29 -31.68 14.21
N VAL A 32 -11.50 -31.31 13.83
CA VAL A 32 -12.70 -32.04 14.27
C VAL A 32 -12.67 -33.47 13.75
N SER A 33 -12.28 -33.70 12.49
CA SER A 33 -12.12 -35.04 11.92
C SER A 33 -11.06 -35.87 12.65
N SER A 34 -9.95 -35.29 13.08
CA SER A 34 -8.93 -36.02 13.84
C SER A 34 -9.36 -36.35 15.27
N HIS A 35 -10.18 -35.51 15.90
CA HIS A 35 -10.63 -35.72 17.29
C HIS A 35 -11.90 -36.55 17.45
N THR A 36 -12.71 -36.72 16.40
CA THR A 36 -14.00 -37.41 16.51
C THR A 36 -13.97 -38.85 16.00
N ASP A 37 -12.80 -39.36 15.58
CA ASP A 37 -12.62 -40.65 14.87
C ASP A 37 -13.54 -40.81 13.65
N VAL A 38 -14.12 -39.70 13.17
CA VAL A 38 -14.94 -39.64 11.96
C VAL A 38 -13.99 -39.50 10.77
N CYS A 39 -13.07 -40.47 10.65
CA CYS A 39 -12.22 -40.63 9.49
C CYS A 39 -12.92 -41.60 8.53
N ALA A 40 -13.13 -41.15 7.29
CA ALA A 40 -13.27 -42.01 6.11
C ALA A 40 -14.52 -42.89 5.90
N SER A 41 -15.69 -42.60 6.49
CA SER A 41 -16.93 -43.06 5.83
C SER A 41 -17.30 -42.03 4.75
N THR A 42 -17.03 -42.36 3.49
CA THR A 42 -17.29 -41.60 2.25
C THR A 42 -18.75 -41.16 2.03
N ASN A 43 -19.67 -41.45 2.95
CA ASN A 43 -21.09 -41.13 2.88
C ASN A 43 -21.50 -39.94 3.78
N THR A 44 -20.68 -38.89 3.89
CA THR A 44 -21.19 -37.59 4.40
C THR A 44 -21.87 -36.86 3.25
N THR A 45 -23.20 -36.93 3.20
CA THR A 45 -23.96 -36.43 2.06
C THR A 45 -23.96 -34.91 1.97
N PHE A 46 -23.77 -34.18 3.08
CA PHE A 46 -23.74 -32.72 3.08
C PHE A 46 -22.81 -32.14 4.17
N THR A 47 -21.87 -31.28 3.77
CA THR A 47 -21.06 -30.45 4.67
C THR A 47 -21.33 -28.98 4.43
N SER A 48 -21.60 -28.22 5.49
CA SER A 48 -21.82 -26.78 5.42
C SER A 48 -20.82 -26.03 6.32
N TYR A 49 -20.43 -24.84 5.88
CA TYR A 49 -19.51 -23.98 6.61
C TYR A 49 -20.18 -22.62 6.82
N SER A 50 -20.09 -22.08 8.02
CA SER A 50 -20.56 -20.73 8.33
C SER A 50 -19.60 -20.02 9.26
N SER A 51 -19.58 -18.69 9.15
CA SER A 51 -18.78 -17.78 9.97
C SER A 51 -19.75 -16.79 10.60
N VAL A 52 -19.72 -16.68 11.93
CA VAL A 52 -20.56 -15.77 12.71
C VAL A 52 -19.65 -14.78 13.43
N ALA A 53 -19.77 -13.51 13.05
CA ALA A 53 -19.03 -12.41 13.65
C ALA A 53 -19.89 -11.72 14.71
N ILE A 54 -19.39 -11.65 15.94
CA ILE A 54 -20.08 -11.02 17.07
C ILE A 54 -19.45 -9.66 17.34
N ALA A 55 -20.27 -8.61 17.29
CA ALA A 55 -19.83 -7.24 17.49
C ALA A 55 -19.69 -6.82 18.95
N HIS A 56 -20.55 -7.36 19.82
CA HIS A 56 -20.67 -6.93 21.21
C HIS A 56 -19.85 -7.81 22.15
N ALA A 57 -18.96 -7.21 22.95
CA ALA A 57 -18.06 -7.94 23.86
C ALA A 57 -18.82 -8.84 24.84
N GLY A 58 -19.86 -8.30 25.47
CA GLY A 58 -20.67 -9.05 26.44
C GLY A 58 -21.40 -10.24 25.81
N VAL A 59 -21.84 -10.11 24.55
CA VAL A 59 -22.48 -11.24 23.84
C VAL A 59 -21.43 -12.30 23.51
N PHE A 60 -20.25 -11.89 23.05
CA PHE A 60 -19.17 -12.83 22.76
C PHE A 60 -18.71 -13.59 24.01
N GLN A 61 -18.54 -12.90 25.13
CA GLN A 61 -18.20 -13.52 26.41
C GLN A 61 -19.28 -14.49 26.89
N PHE A 62 -20.56 -14.09 26.78
CA PHE A 62 -21.68 -14.95 27.15
C PHE A 62 -21.75 -16.22 26.30
N LEU A 63 -21.58 -16.10 24.97
CA LEU A 63 -21.55 -17.25 24.06
C LEU A 63 -20.35 -18.16 24.30
N THR A 64 -19.19 -17.57 24.63
CA THR A 64 -17.99 -18.32 25.03
C THR A 64 -18.22 -19.08 26.33
N PHE A 65 -18.92 -18.46 27.29
CA PHE A 65 -19.30 -19.10 28.54
C PHE A 65 -20.28 -20.25 28.31
N LEU A 66 -21.37 -20.06 27.56
CA LEU A 66 -22.34 -21.13 27.28
C LEU A 66 -21.69 -22.35 26.62
N LEU A 67 -20.76 -22.12 25.69
CA LEU A 67 -20.03 -23.19 25.01
C LEU A 67 -18.84 -23.73 25.82
N SER A 68 -18.59 -23.21 27.02
CA SER A 68 -17.61 -23.77 27.96
C SER A 68 -18.17 -25.01 28.67
N SER A 69 -17.30 -25.85 29.24
CA SER A 69 -17.73 -27.03 30.00
C SER A 69 -18.59 -26.64 31.21
N LYS A 70 -18.25 -25.52 31.85
CA LYS A 70 -18.99 -24.98 32.99
C LYS A 70 -20.36 -24.42 32.59
N GLY A 71 -20.41 -23.64 31.50
CA GLY A 71 -21.67 -23.02 31.06
C GLY A 71 -22.64 -24.04 30.48
N SER A 72 -22.15 -25.01 29.70
CA SER A 72 -23.00 -26.07 29.13
C SER A 72 -23.60 -26.99 30.21
N ALA A 73 -22.88 -27.23 31.31
CA ALA A 73 -23.40 -27.97 32.46
C ALA A 73 -24.39 -27.17 33.31
N MET A 74 -24.16 -25.86 33.47
CA MET A 74 -24.99 -24.99 34.30
C MET A 74 -26.27 -24.51 33.59
N TYR A 75 -26.21 -24.35 32.26
CA TYR A 75 -27.28 -23.82 31.41
C TYR A 75 -27.43 -24.70 30.15
N PRO A 76 -27.89 -25.97 30.30
CA PRO A 76 -27.99 -26.92 29.19
C PRO A 76 -29.03 -26.49 28.16
N ASP A 77 -30.15 -25.92 28.60
CA ASP A 77 -31.26 -25.50 27.73
C ASP A 77 -30.84 -24.33 26.83
N GLU A 78 -30.18 -23.31 27.41
CA GLU A 78 -29.66 -22.15 26.69
C GLU A 78 -28.56 -22.55 25.71
N THR A 79 -27.69 -23.49 26.11
CA THR A 79 -26.67 -24.05 25.23
C THR A 79 -27.30 -24.78 24.04
N GLN A 80 -28.35 -25.56 24.28
CA GLN A 80 -29.09 -26.24 23.21
C GLN A 80 -29.78 -25.23 22.27
N GLN A 81 -30.40 -24.18 22.82
CA GLN A 81 -31.00 -23.11 22.03
C GLN A 81 -29.96 -22.38 21.17
N LEU A 82 -28.78 -22.09 21.71
CA LEU A 82 -27.68 -21.49 20.97
C LEU A 82 -27.23 -22.36 19.79
N LEU A 83 -27.04 -23.67 20.01
CA LEU A 83 -26.63 -24.58 18.94
C LEU A 83 -27.70 -24.68 17.83
N LYS A 84 -28.98 -24.68 18.20
CA LYS A 84 -30.10 -24.61 17.24
C LYS A 84 -30.07 -23.32 16.44
N LEU A 85 -29.82 -22.17 17.10
CA LEU A 85 -29.68 -20.88 16.44
C LEU A 85 -28.52 -20.89 15.43
N LEU A 86 -27.34 -21.36 15.83
CA LEU A 86 -26.16 -21.43 14.95
C LEU A 86 -26.41 -22.37 13.76
N ALA A 87 -27.08 -23.51 13.98
CA ALA A 87 -27.48 -24.43 12.92
C ALA A 87 -28.54 -23.82 11.97
N SER A 88 -29.42 -22.97 12.48
CA SER A 88 -30.39 -22.24 11.63
C SER A 88 -29.68 -21.22 10.73
N ILE A 89 -28.70 -20.48 11.25
CA ILE A 89 -27.93 -19.47 10.50
C ILE A 89 -27.14 -20.11 9.36
N THR A 90 -26.53 -21.28 9.60
CA THR A 90 -25.80 -22.01 8.56
C THR A 90 -26.73 -22.52 7.46
N SER A 91 -27.96 -22.87 7.81
CA SER A 91 -28.94 -23.39 6.87
C SER A 91 -29.53 -22.33 5.95
N THR A 92 -29.76 -21.12 6.44
CA THR A 92 -30.30 -20.01 5.64
C THR A 92 -29.35 -19.53 4.57
N THR A 93 -28.03 -19.68 4.78
CA THR A 93 -27.01 -19.33 3.78
C THR A 93 -26.83 -20.37 2.67
N ALA A 94 -27.35 -21.58 2.84
CA ALA A 94 -27.35 -22.60 1.81
C ALA A 94 -28.66 -22.53 1.02
N ALA A 95 -28.62 -22.01 -0.20
CA ALA A 95 -29.73 -21.59 -1.07
C ALA A 95 -30.80 -22.65 -1.47
N ASN A 96 -30.93 -23.77 -0.75
CA ASN A 96 -31.95 -24.79 -0.99
C ASN A 96 -32.72 -25.04 0.31
N GLY A 97 -33.98 -24.58 0.39
CA GLY A 97 -34.87 -24.60 1.56
C GLY A 97 -35.24 -25.99 2.13
N ARG A 98 -34.24 -26.79 2.54
CA ARG A 98 -34.40 -28.17 3.06
C ARG A 98 -33.77 -28.39 4.45
N CYS A 99 -33.61 -27.34 5.24
CA CYS A 99 -32.98 -27.42 6.57
C CYS A 99 -33.82 -26.83 7.73
N GLN A 100 -35.15 -26.87 7.65
CA GLN A 100 -36.01 -26.54 8.81
C GLN A 100 -36.07 -27.66 9.87
N VAL A 101 -35.45 -28.82 9.63
CA VAL A 101 -35.63 -30.05 10.44
C VAL A 101 -34.86 -30.05 11.79
N LEU A 102 -33.99 -29.06 12.05
CA LEU A 102 -33.16 -29.04 13.28
C LEU A 102 -33.79 -28.30 14.48
N ALA A 103 -34.89 -27.57 14.31
CA ALA A 103 -35.46 -26.74 15.38
C ALA A 103 -36.01 -27.57 16.57
N THR A 104 -36.45 -28.80 16.32
CA THR A 104 -37.13 -29.66 17.31
C THR A 104 -36.24 -30.72 17.96
N GLN A 105 -34.98 -30.87 17.55
CA GLN A 105 -34.14 -31.99 18.02
C GLN A 105 -33.22 -31.62 19.20
N THR A 106 -32.96 -32.59 20.06
CA THR A 106 -31.97 -32.48 21.14
C THR A 106 -30.58 -32.80 20.63
N LEU A 107 -29.67 -31.84 20.80
CA LEU A 107 -28.26 -31.92 20.42
C LEU A 107 -27.49 -32.31 21.67
N GLU A 108 -26.96 -33.53 21.69
CA GLU A 108 -26.20 -34.01 22.83
C GLU A 108 -24.74 -33.56 22.70
N PRO A 109 -24.16 -32.87 23.70
CA PRO A 109 -22.75 -32.50 23.70
C PRO A 109 -21.89 -33.75 23.77
N LYS A 110 -20.96 -33.92 22.82
CA LYS A 110 -20.14 -35.14 22.73
C LYS A 110 -18.69 -34.91 23.10
N LYS A 111 -18.09 -33.83 22.60
CA LYS A 111 -16.68 -33.51 22.84
C LYS A 111 -16.47 -32.00 22.92
N GLN A 112 -15.60 -31.61 23.83
CA GLN A 112 -15.10 -30.25 23.97
C GLN A 112 -13.60 -30.30 24.19
N TRP A 113 -12.86 -29.39 23.56
CA TRP A 113 -11.44 -29.21 23.79
C TRP A 113 -11.02 -27.79 23.43
N GLU A 114 -9.80 -27.43 23.81
CA GLU A 114 -9.23 -26.09 23.64
C GLU A 114 -7.80 -26.23 23.11
N ASP A 115 -7.42 -25.33 22.19
CA ASP A 115 -6.02 -25.14 21.79
C ASP A 115 -5.62 -23.67 21.95
N ALA A 116 -4.36 -23.34 21.65
CA ALA A 116 -3.83 -21.97 21.78
C ALA A 116 -4.51 -20.91 20.89
N SER A 117 -5.39 -21.33 19.98
CA SER A 117 -6.04 -20.49 18.98
C SER A 117 -7.56 -20.42 19.16
N ALA A 118 -8.20 -21.50 19.62
CA ALA A 118 -9.64 -21.62 19.70
C ALA A 118 -10.14 -22.67 20.69
N HIS A 119 -11.36 -22.47 21.17
CA HIS A 119 -12.17 -23.50 21.81
C HIS A 119 -13.00 -24.23 20.76
N TYR A 120 -13.20 -25.53 20.92
CA TYR A 120 -14.00 -26.37 20.03
C TYR A 120 -15.08 -27.08 20.82
N PHE A 121 -16.28 -27.10 20.25
CA PHE A 121 -17.44 -27.74 20.84
C PHE A 121 -18.16 -28.55 19.77
N VAL A 122 -18.41 -29.83 20.03
CA VAL A 122 -19.09 -30.74 19.10
C VAL A 122 -20.32 -31.34 19.75
N ALA A 123 -21.46 -31.16 19.10
CA ALA A 123 -22.72 -31.80 19.45
C ALA A 123 -23.26 -32.64 18.29
N GLU A 124 -23.93 -33.74 18.63
CA GLU A 124 -24.48 -34.68 17.65
C GLU A 124 -25.97 -34.94 17.90
N THR A 125 -26.75 -35.09 16.83
CA THR A 125 -28.09 -35.68 16.87
C THR A 125 -28.06 -37.09 16.31
N ARG A 126 -28.93 -37.96 16.84
CA ARG A 126 -29.02 -39.38 16.44
C ARG A 126 -29.61 -39.61 15.05
N ASP A 127 -29.99 -38.56 14.32
CA ASP A 127 -30.93 -38.69 13.21
C ASP A 127 -30.28 -38.73 11.81
N ARG A 128 -30.69 -39.61 10.89
CA ARG A 128 -30.16 -39.72 9.51
C ARG A 128 -30.89 -38.73 8.58
N PRO A 129 -30.21 -38.09 7.60
CA PRO A 129 -28.89 -38.36 7.02
C PRO A 129 -27.69 -37.80 7.81
N ARG A 130 -26.45 -38.19 7.43
CA ARG A 130 -25.21 -37.66 8.03
C ARG A 130 -24.87 -36.28 7.47
N ARG A 131 -25.11 -35.22 8.25
CA ARG A 131 -24.79 -33.82 7.90
C ARG A 131 -23.78 -33.25 8.88
N TRP A 132 -22.78 -32.54 8.36
CA TRP A 132 -21.82 -31.80 9.18
C TRP A 132 -21.99 -30.30 8.99
N MET A 133 -22.08 -29.58 10.11
CA MET A 133 -22.09 -28.13 10.14
C MET A 133 -20.88 -27.63 10.91
N TYR A 134 -20.08 -26.80 10.25
CA TYR A 134 -18.88 -26.21 10.79
C TYR A 134 -19.11 -24.71 10.99
N VAL A 135 -19.13 -24.26 12.23
CA VAL A 135 -19.41 -22.86 12.59
C VAL A 135 -18.19 -22.25 13.24
N LEU A 136 -17.71 -21.14 12.69
CA LEU A 136 -16.64 -20.34 13.30
C LEU A 136 -17.25 -19.10 13.96
N LEU A 137 -17.08 -18.97 15.27
CA LEU A 137 -17.44 -17.79 16.06
C LEU A 137 -16.20 -16.90 16.23
N THR A 138 -16.32 -15.63 15.84
CA THR A 138 -15.26 -14.63 16.00
C THR A 138 -15.78 -13.36 16.66
N TYR A 139 -14.96 -12.76 17.52
CA TYR A 139 -15.22 -11.43 18.06
C TYR A 139 -14.68 -10.35 17.12
N ARG A 140 -15.58 -9.48 16.63
CA ARG A 140 -15.29 -8.36 15.72
C ARG A 140 -15.88 -7.06 16.25
N PRO A 141 -15.17 -6.35 17.14
CA PRO A 141 -15.68 -5.10 17.68
C PRO A 141 -15.98 -4.09 16.55
N GLN A 142 -17.14 -3.44 16.60
CA GLN A 142 -17.49 -2.35 15.67
C GLN A 142 -16.63 -1.10 15.89
N GLN A 143 -16.09 -0.92 17.10
CA GLN A 143 -15.33 0.25 17.51
C GLN A 143 -13.93 -0.16 17.96
N LEU A 144 -13.05 -0.51 17.01
CA LEU A 144 -11.63 -0.76 17.32
C LEU A 144 -10.76 0.50 17.24
N LEU A 145 -11.26 1.58 16.63
CA LEU A 145 -10.77 2.96 16.59
C LEU A 145 -11.63 3.69 15.53
N PRO A 146 -11.91 5.01 15.62
CA PRO A 146 -12.61 5.77 14.58
C PRO A 146 -11.71 6.05 13.36
N LEU A 147 -10.90 5.09 12.94
CA LEU A 147 -10.06 5.20 11.76
C LEU A 147 -10.67 4.36 10.64
N TYR A 148 -11.31 5.04 9.70
CA TYR A 148 -11.78 4.45 8.45
C TYR A 148 -10.58 3.83 7.73
N MET A 149 -10.45 2.50 7.76
CA MET A 149 -9.24 1.81 7.27
C MET A 149 -8.94 2.10 5.78
N ALA A 150 -9.96 2.43 4.98
CA ALA A 150 -9.76 2.84 3.61
C ALA A 150 -9.13 4.24 3.50
N SER A 151 -9.35 5.17 4.45
CA SER A 151 -8.57 6.41 4.51
C SER A 151 -7.15 6.16 4.99
N ALA A 152 -6.95 5.30 6.00
CA ALA A 152 -5.61 4.95 6.49
C ALA A 152 -4.74 4.35 5.37
N ARG A 153 -5.27 3.37 4.61
CA ARG A 153 -4.55 2.78 3.47
C ARG A 153 -4.25 3.81 2.37
N ARG A 154 -5.20 4.70 2.07
CA ARG A 154 -4.99 5.79 1.09
C ARG A 154 -3.92 6.78 1.55
N ALA A 155 -3.92 7.13 2.84
CA ALA A 155 -2.90 8.00 3.42
C ALA A 155 -1.50 7.36 3.36
N VAL A 156 -1.38 6.07 3.73
CA VAL A 156 -0.11 5.33 3.62
C VAL A 156 0.36 5.26 2.15
N ALA A 157 -0.54 4.94 1.22
CA ALA A 157 -0.21 4.90 -0.20
C ALA A 157 0.26 6.28 -0.72
N PHE A 158 -0.41 7.35 -0.30
CA PHE A 158 -0.02 8.72 -0.64
C PHE A 158 1.38 9.08 -0.09
N VAL A 159 1.64 8.81 1.20
CA VAL A 159 2.95 9.06 1.80
C VAL A 159 4.05 8.29 1.07
N ASN A 160 3.82 7.01 0.75
CA ASN A 160 4.77 6.21 -0.02
C ASN A 160 5.01 6.78 -1.42
N ALA A 161 3.98 7.30 -2.08
CA ALA A 161 4.12 7.96 -3.38
C ALA A 161 4.96 9.24 -3.29
N VAL A 162 4.76 10.05 -2.25
CA VAL A 162 5.59 11.25 -1.99
C VAL A 162 7.05 10.86 -1.73
N VAL A 163 7.30 9.86 -0.89
CA VAL A 163 8.66 9.36 -0.62
C VAL A 163 9.34 8.85 -1.90
N ALA A 164 8.60 8.13 -2.74
CA ALA A 164 9.11 7.65 -4.03
C ALA A 164 9.49 8.82 -4.96
N LEU A 165 8.67 9.87 -5.03
CA LEU A 165 8.95 11.07 -5.83
C LEU A 165 10.19 11.82 -5.32
N VAL A 166 10.33 12.02 -4.00
CA VAL A 166 11.52 12.66 -3.41
C VAL A 166 12.79 11.85 -3.72
N THR A 167 12.71 10.53 -3.58
CA THR A 167 13.82 9.61 -3.87
C THR A 167 14.20 9.66 -5.35
N ALA A 168 13.19 9.62 -6.24
CA ALA A 168 13.40 9.76 -7.68
C ALA A 168 14.04 11.11 -8.03
N ASN A 169 13.60 12.20 -7.40
CA ASN A 169 14.20 13.51 -7.63
C ASN A 169 15.68 13.54 -7.26
N ALA A 170 16.04 13.01 -6.08
CA ALA A 170 17.43 12.93 -5.64
C ALA A 170 18.29 12.09 -6.61
N TYR A 171 17.78 10.93 -7.03
CA TYR A 171 18.47 10.05 -7.99
C TYR A 171 18.72 10.75 -9.33
N VAL A 172 17.66 11.35 -9.91
CA VAL A 172 17.74 12.07 -11.19
C VAL A 172 18.65 13.29 -11.07
N SER A 173 18.71 13.95 -9.91
CA SER A 173 19.61 15.08 -9.67
C SER A 173 21.06 14.67 -9.75
N THR A 174 21.42 13.58 -9.06
CA THR A 174 22.78 13.06 -9.03
C THR A 174 23.22 12.59 -10.42
N LEU A 175 22.38 11.84 -11.12
CA LEU A 175 22.67 11.42 -12.50
C LEU A 175 22.72 12.61 -13.48
N GLY A 176 21.79 13.55 -13.36
CA GLY A 176 21.71 14.73 -14.21
C GLY A 176 22.95 15.61 -14.10
N GLY A 177 23.45 15.79 -12.87
CA GLY A 177 24.73 16.43 -12.58
C GLY A 177 25.92 15.67 -13.14
N GLY A 178 25.96 14.35 -12.99
CA GLY A 178 27.01 13.50 -13.59
C GLY A 178 27.06 13.64 -15.13
N HIS A 179 25.91 13.51 -15.80
CA HIS A 179 25.82 13.70 -17.25
C HIS A 179 26.19 15.11 -17.69
N PHE A 180 25.84 16.13 -16.90
CA PHE A 180 26.23 17.51 -17.16
C PHE A 180 27.75 17.68 -17.11
N LEU A 181 28.41 17.16 -16.07
CA LEU A 181 29.86 17.23 -15.89
C LEU A 181 30.60 16.45 -16.99
N CYS A 182 30.09 15.29 -17.39
CA CYS A 182 30.60 14.49 -18.51
C CYS A 182 30.21 15.04 -19.89
N ARG A 183 29.53 16.19 -19.96
CA ARG A 183 29.05 16.84 -21.20
C ARG A 183 28.13 15.97 -22.07
N HIS A 184 27.41 15.03 -21.46
CA HIS A 184 26.31 14.30 -22.08
C HIS A 184 25.04 15.17 -22.07
N LEU A 185 25.08 16.31 -22.78
CA LEU A 185 24.09 17.41 -22.64
C LEU A 185 22.67 17.03 -23.03
N ASN A 186 22.51 16.10 -23.99
CA ASN A 186 21.20 15.57 -24.37
C ASN A 186 20.56 14.81 -23.18
N HIS A 187 21.33 13.96 -22.52
CA HIS A 187 20.89 13.21 -21.33
C HIS A 187 20.67 14.14 -20.14
N SER A 188 21.59 15.08 -19.87
CA SER A 188 21.40 16.05 -18.79
C SER A 188 20.14 16.91 -19.01
N THR A 189 19.87 17.33 -20.24
CA THR A 189 18.65 18.08 -20.59
C THR A 189 17.39 17.23 -20.37
N LEU A 190 17.41 15.95 -20.76
CA LEU A 190 16.29 15.03 -20.54
C LEU A 190 16.02 14.85 -19.04
N LEU A 191 17.07 14.61 -18.25
CA LEU A 191 16.96 14.41 -16.81
C LEU A 191 16.46 15.67 -16.11
N ALA A 192 16.96 16.87 -16.48
CA ALA A 192 16.45 18.13 -15.93
C ALA A 192 14.96 18.35 -16.24
N LYS A 193 14.47 17.99 -17.43
CA LYS A 193 13.03 18.03 -17.74
C LYS A 193 12.23 17.05 -16.89
N LEU A 194 12.78 15.86 -16.65
CA LEU A 194 12.15 14.86 -15.82
C LEU A 194 12.07 15.32 -14.35
N GLN A 195 13.11 15.99 -13.83
CA GLN A 195 13.06 16.60 -12.50
C GLN A 195 12.00 17.69 -12.38
N ILE A 196 11.77 18.49 -13.42
CA ILE A 196 10.66 19.47 -13.44
C ILE A 196 9.33 18.72 -13.28
N GLY A 197 9.11 17.63 -14.02
CA GLY A 197 7.90 16.81 -13.89
C GLY A 197 7.73 16.21 -12.50
N ILE A 198 8.81 15.73 -11.88
CA ILE A 198 8.77 15.23 -10.49
C ILE A 198 8.42 16.35 -9.51
N SER A 199 9.01 17.54 -9.69
CA SER A 199 8.77 18.71 -8.83
C SER A 199 7.31 19.18 -8.90
N MET A 200 6.72 19.16 -10.11
CA MET A 200 5.29 19.40 -10.30
C MET A 200 4.44 18.35 -9.56
N GLY A 201 4.84 17.07 -9.59
CA GLY A 201 4.17 16.00 -8.84
C GLY A 201 4.28 16.15 -7.33
N LEU A 202 5.38 16.74 -6.84
CA LEU A 202 5.58 17.10 -5.43
C LEU A 202 4.88 18.41 -5.04
N GLN A 203 4.34 19.17 -6.00
CA GLN A 203 3.79 20.50 -5.81
C GLN A 203 4.79 21.48 -5.16
N ASP A 204 6.08 21.35 -5.50
CA ASP A 204 7.15 22.22 -5.00
C ASP A 204 7.59 23.21 -6.10
N PRO A 205 7.03 24.44 -6.12
CA PRO A 205 7.35 25.43 -7.15
C PRO A 205 8.78 25.98 -7.05
N ILE A 206 9.39 25.95 -5.86
CA ILE A 206 10.77 26.41 -5.65
C ILE A 206 11.73 25.40 -6.28
N LEU A 207 11.53 24.11 -6.01
CA LEU A 207 12.31 23.04 -6.61
C LEU A 207 12.14 23.02 -8.15
N GLU A 208 10.92 23.19 -8.62
CA GLU A 208 10.61 23.26 -10.05
C GLU A 208 11.42 24.37 -10.75
N SER A 209 11.49 25.55 -10.14
CA SER A 209 12.28 26.67 -10.65
C SER A 209 13.79 26.39 -10.63
N LYS A 210 14.33 25.81 -9.56
CA LYS A 210 15.74 25.36 -9.51
C LYS A 210 16.06 24.38 -10.65
N CYS A 211 15.16 23.45 -10.96
CA CYS A 211 15.34 22.53 -12.09
C CYS A 211 15.30 23.24 -13.46
N ARG A 212 14.52 24.32 -13.61
CA ARG A 212 14.56 25.17 -14.82
C ARG A 212 15.87 25.93 -14.94
N VAL A 213 16.46 26.39 -13.83
CA VAL A 213 17.82 26.96 -13.83
C VAL A 213 18.86 25.92 -14.30
N ASN A 214 18.69 24.63 -13.98
CA ASN A 214 19.54 23.58 -14.55
C ASN A 214 19.38 23.44 -16.08
N LEU A 215 18.18 23.63 -16.63
CA LEU A 215 17.98 23.71 -18.08
C LEU A 215 18.66 24.94 -18.70
N MET A 216 18.73 26.06 -17.96
CA MET A 216 19.47 27.24 -18.37
C MET A 216 20.98 26.93 -18.48
N TYR A 217 21.58 26.29 -17.48
CA TYR A 217 22.98 25.86 -17.53
C TYR A 217 23.26 24.92 -18.72
N ASN A 218 22.37 23.96 -18.97
CA ASN A 218 22.44 23.11 -20.16
C ASN A 218 22.37 23.91 -21.47
N ALA A 219 21.50 24.92 -21.54
CA ALA A 219 21.42 25.79 -22.72
C ALA A 219 22.70 26.62 -22.93
N LEU A 220 23.35 27.07 -21.85
CA LEU A 220 24.65 27.76 -21.92
C LEU A 220 25.75 26.84 -22.45
N GLN A 221 25.85 25.61 -21.94
CA GLN A 221 26.83 24.64 -22.44
C GLN A 221 26.60 24.24 -23.90
N LEU A 222 25.36 24.36 -24.40
CA LEU A 222 25.01 24.21 -25.81
C LEU A 222 25.14 25.50 -26.63
N GLY A 223 25.62 26.61 -26.05
CA GLY A 223 25.83 27.87 -26.77
C GLY A 223 24.56 28.66 -27.05
N LYS A 224 23.44 28.25 -26.47
CA LYS A 224 22.12 28.84 -26.71
C LYS A 224 21.88 29.99 -25.73
N PHE A 225 22.74 31.00 -25.77
CA PHE A 225 22.73 32.15 -24.84
C PHE A 225 21.39 32.89 -24.80
N LYS A 226 20.77 33.14 -25.97
CA LYS A 226 19.42 33.74 -26.05
C LYS A 226 18.36 32.92 -25.31
N ARG A 227 18.46 31.59 -25.35
CA ARG A 227 17.54 30.71 -24.62
C ARG A 227 17.84 30.74 -23.13
N ALA A 228 19.12 30.69 -22.74
CA ALA A 228 19.53 30.75 -21.35
C ALA A 228 19.03 32.05 -20.67
N LYS A 229 19.27 33.22 -21.29
CA LYS A 229 18.77 34.53 -20.80
C LYS A 229 17.26 34.56 -20.60
N ARG A 230 16.50 33.99 -21.54
CA ARG A 230 15.03 33.93 -21.43
C ARG A 230 14.56 33.07 -20.27
N ILE A 231 15.21 31.92 -20.04
CA ILE A 231 14.88 31.06 -18.90
C ILE A 231 15.20 31.81 -17.61
N LEU A 232 16.41 32.36 -17.48
CA LEU A 232 16.83 33.05 -16.26
C LEU A 232 15.90 34.21 -15.87
N ARG A 233 15.59 35.11 -16.81
CA ARG A 233 14.66 36.23 -16.56
C ARG A 233 13.29 35.76 -16.08
N ARG A 234 12.81 34.64 -16.60
CA ARG A 234 11.53 34.07 -16.15
C ARG A 234 11.63 33.55 -14.72
N GLU A 235 12.71 32.84 -14.39
CA GLU A 235 12.90 32.30 -13.04
C GLU A 235 13.19 33.38 -12.00
N GLU A 236 13.81 34.50 -12.38
CA GLU A 236 13.95 35.69 -11.52
C GLU A 236 12.59 36.27 -11.13
N LEU A 237 11.67 36.44 -12.10
CA LEU A 237 10.30 36.87 -11.83
C LEU A 237 9.55 35.87 -10.94
N VAL A 238 9.75 34.56 -11.16
CA VAL A 238 9.17 33.52 -10.30
C VAL A 238 9.72 33.61 -8.87
N ALA A 239 11.02 33.90 -8.70
CA ALA A 239 11.63 34.09 -7.38
C ALA A 239 11.06 35.28 -6.62
N GLU A 240 10.74 36.37 -7.33
CA GLU A 240 10.05 37.53 -6.77
C GLU A 240 8.62 37.18 -6.36
N GLN A 241 7.86 36.51 -7.23
CA GLN A 241 6.47 36.09 -6.98
C GLN A 241 6.36 35.13 -5.79
N LEU A 242 7.27 34.16 -5.69
CA LEU A 242 7.33 33.20 -4.59
C LEU A 242 7.96 33.79 -3.32
N GLN A 243 8.48 35.03 -3.38
CA GLN A 243 9.23 35.69 -2.30
C GLN A 243 10.35 34.82 -1.71
N SER A 244 11.01 34.00 -2.54
CA SER A 244 12.00 33.02 -2.09
C SER A 244 13.41 33.58 -2.16
N ASP A 245 14.00 33.87 -1.00
CA ASP A 245 15.40 34.32 -0.91
C ASP A 245 16.40 33.29 -1.44
N GLU A 246 16.11 32.01 -1.23
CA GLU A 246 16.96 30.93 -1.73
C GLU A 246 16.97 30.93 -3.26
N LEU A 247 15.80 31.04 -3.89
CA LEU A 247 15.70 31.06 -5.35
C LEU A 247 16.31 32.33 -5.95
N ARG A 248 16.19 33.48 -5.27
CA ARG A 248 16.90 34.72 -5.66
C ARG A 248 18.42 34.52 -5.67
N LYS A 249 18.98 33.87 -4.64
CA LYS A 249 20.42 33.54 -4.58
C LYS A 249 20.84 32.61 -5.72
N VAL A 250 20.02 31.59 -6.02
CA VAL A 250 20.27 30.68 -7.15
C VAL A 250 20.24 31.42 -8.48
N CYS A 251 19.25 32.28 -8.72
CA CYS A 251 19.14 33.08 -9.94
C CYS A 251 20.30 34.08 -10.05
N HIS A 252 20.68 34.74 -8.95
CA HIS A 252 21.82 35.64 -8.92
C HIS A 252 23.13 34.93 -9.31
N ALA A 253 23.41 33.76 -8.72
CA ALA A 253 24.57 32.95 -9.08
C ALA A 253 24.54 32.55 -10.57
N ALA A 254 23.36 32.18 -11.08
CA ALA A 254 23.13 31.88 -12.48
C ALA A 254 23.37 33.10 -13.41
N SER A 255 22.96 34.30 -13.00
CA SER A 255 23.21 35.54 -13.75
C SER A 255 24.70 35.84 -13.84
N VAL A 256 25.42 35.78 -12.73
CA VAL A 256 26.87 35.99 -12.69
C VAL A 256 27.59 34.98 -13.59
N TYR A 257 27.16 33.72 -13.58
CA TYR A 257 27.71 32.69 -14.44
C TYR A 257 27.42 32.96 -15.92
N LEU A 258 26.19 33.36 -16.25
CA LEU A 258 25.79 33.69 -17.62
C LEU A 258 26.61 34.86 -18.17
N ASP A 259 26.76 35.95 -17.42
CA ASP A 259 27.55 37.11 -17.81
C ASP A 259 29.02 36.76 -18.03
N LYS A 260 29.58 35.90 -17.17
CA LYS A 260 30.93 35.38 -17.35
C LYS A 260 31.07 34.59 -18.66
N MET A 261 30.11 33.72 -18.96
CA MET A 261 30.13 32.91 -20.19
C MET A 261 29.93 33.75 -21.44
N ASP A 262 29.03 34.74 -21.41
CA ASP A 262 28.83 35.69 -22.51
C ASP A 262 30.11 36.47 -22.83
N ARG A 263 30.76 37.06 -21.81
CA ARG A 263 32.01 37.81 -21.99
C ARG A 263 33.13 36.96 -22.58
N LEU A 264 33.25 35.72 -22.11
CA LEU A 264 34.25 34.80 -22.66
C LEU A 264 33.90 34.41 -24.10
N HIS A 265 32.61 34.24 -24.44
CA HIS A 265 32.16 33.93 -25.79
C HIS A 265 32.48 35.06 -26.77
N GLU A 266 32.19 36.30 -26.40
CA GLU A 266 32.52 37.48 -27.19
C GLU A 266 34.03 37.60 -27.42
N LYS A 267 34.85 37.43 -26.37
CA LYS A 267 36.32 37.45 -26.51
C LYS A 267 36.83 36.39 -27.47
N GLN A 268 36.29 35.18 -27.44
CA GLN A 268 36.69 34.12 -28.38
C GLN A 268 36.24 34.39 -29.82
N LEU A 269 35.05 34.95 -30.02
CA LEU A 269 34.60 35.36 -31.35
C LEU A 269 35.49 36.44 -31.95
N LEU A 270 35.98 37.37 -31.13
CA LEU A 270 36.92 38.41 -31.55
C LEU A 270 38.28 37.82 -31.95
N VAL A 271 38.78 36.81 -31.23
CA VAL A 271 40.02 36.09 -31.59
C VAL A 271 39.83 35.31 -32.90
N TYR A 272 38.73 34.57 -33.04
CA TYR A 272 38.43 33.82 -34.26
C TYR A 272 38.31 34.71 -35.51
N ARG A 273 37.73 35.91 -35.37
CA ARG A 273 37.65 36.89 -36.47
C ARG A 273 38.99 37.48 -36.87
N LYS A 274 39.97 37.55 -35.95
CA LYS A 274 41.28 38.15 -36.22
C LYS A 274 42.25 37.17 -36.88
N ASP A 275 42.24 35.90 -36.49
CA ASP A 275 43.27 34.95 -36.91
C ASP A 275 42.83 34.00 -38.03
N GLY A 276 41.55 33.99 -38.43
CA GLY A 276 41.04 33.21 -39.58
C GLY A 276 41.16 31.69 -39.47
N HIS A 277 41.80 31.17 -38.42
CA HIS A 277 42.01 29.76 -38.15
C HIS A 277 41.33 29.38 -36.83
N PRO A 278 40.63 28.23 -36.76
CA PRO A 278 40.09 27.74 -35.50
C PRO A 278 41.26 27.39 -34.59
N ALA A 279 41.52 28.23 -33.58
CA ALA A 279 42.46 27.88 -32.51
C ALA A 279 42.11 26.48 -31.99
N THR A 280 43.03 25.53 -32.13
CA THR A 280 42.92 24.18 -31.59
C THR A 280 42.90 24.27 -30.07
N LEU A 281 41.68 24.35 -29.54
CA LEU A 281 41.42 24.59 -28.13
C LEU A 281 41.62 23.28 -27.37
N HIS A 282 42.83 23.06 -26.85
CA HIS A 282 43.17 21.90 -26.01
C HIS A 282 42.17 21.78 -24.85
N ASP A 283 41.36 20.72 -24.86
CA ASP A 283 40.36 20.44 -23.82
C ASP A 283 41.05 19.85 -22.61
N ASN A 284 41.05 20.58 -21.50
CA ASN A 284 41.09 19.90 -20.22
C ASN A 284 39.63 19.67 -19.84
N PHE A 285 39.27 18.43 -19.49
CA PHE A 285 37.92 18.04 -19.05
C PHE A 285 37.32 18.95 -17.95
N TYR A 286 38.17 19.72 -17.26
CA TYR A 286 37.83 20.70 -16.23
C TYR A 286 37.56 22.14 -16.71
N ARG A 287 37.76 22.48 -17.99
CA ARG A 287 37.56 23.85 -18.49
C ARG A 287 36.16 24.09 -19.05
N GLN A 288 35.61 25.26 -18.69
CA GLN A 288 34.39 25.85 -19.25
C GLN A 288 34.62 26.08 -20.75
N ARG A 289 33.89 25.37 -21.62
CA ARG A 289 33.96 25.55 -23.08
C ARG A 289 32.80 26.41 -23.56
N ILE A 290 33.14 27.22 -24.55
CA ILE A 290 32.23 28.07 -25.30
C ILE A 290 31.96 27.41 -26.63
N VAL A 291 30.70 27.50 -27.07
CA VAL A 291 30.22 26.76 -28.22
C VAL A 291 30.60 27.44 -29.53
N ARG A 292 30.93 26.56 -30.49
CA ARG A 292 31.23 26.87 -31.88
C ARG A 292 30.02 27.54 -32.52
N VAL A 293 30.20 28.75 -33.06
CA VAL A 293 29.20 29.37 -33.94
C VAL A 293 29.29 28.69 -35.29
N THR A 294 28.36 27.79 -35.58
CA THR A 294 28.08 27.38 -36.96
C THR A 294 27.37 28.53 -37.64
N LYS A 295 27.95 29.05 -38.73
CA LYS A 295 27.32 30.00 -39.64
C LYS A 295 26.00 29.44 -40.16
#